data_AF-A0AA95MR39-F1
#
_entry.id   AF-A0AA95MR39-F1
#
_cell.length_a   1.000
_cell.length_b   1.000
_cell.length_c   1.000
_cell.angle_alpha   90.00
_cell.angle_beta   90.00
_cell.angle_gamma   90.00
#
_symmetry.space_group_name_H-M   'P 1'
#
loop_
_entity.id
_entity.type
_entity.pdbx_description
1 polymer ?
#
loop_
_entity_poly.entity_id
_entity_poly.type
_entity_poly.pdbx_seq_one_letter_code
_entity_poly.pdbx_strand_id
1 'polypeptide(L)'
;MYKNGFARSQMARSMSRETFLKYVATTIERQLQEWNASYAVVVLKLTDYHVWVNGTEEYYELSVAVDELEQLQKSSPYALDRHIWRLLQNQGLSIEKGYGDYIEFVMQ
;
A
#
# COMPACT_ATOMS: atom_id res chain seq x y z
N MET A 1 5.77 -14.26 -9.96
CA MET A 1 5.73 -15.18 -8.78
C MET A 1 5.79 -14.40 -7.46
N TYR A 2 4.68 -13.76 -7.08
CA TYR A 2 4.48 -13.24 -5.72
C TYR A 2 4.11 -14.38 -4.74
N LYS A 3 4.98 -15.39 -4.61
CA LYS A 3 4.83 -16.51 -3.67
C LYS A 3 5.64 -16.26 -2.39
N ASN A 4 5.24 -15.28 -1.59
CA ASN A 4 5.91 -15.07 -0.29
C ASN A 4 4.99 -14.53 0.81
N GLY A 5 3.71 -14.94 0.84
CA GLY A 5 2.80 -14.63 1.94
C GLY A 5 3.35 -15.03 3.32
N PHE A 6 4.16 -16.10 3.38
CA PHE A 6 4.90 -16.48 4.59
C PHE A 6 5.97 -15.44 4.96
N ALA A 7 6.85 -15.03 4.03
CA ALA A 7 7.84 -14.00 4.28
C ALA A 7 7.19 -12.66 4.68
N ARG A 8 6.07 -12.30 4.04
CA ARG A 8 5.30 -11.09 4.37
C ARG A 8 4.66 -11.17 5.75
N SER A 9 4.16 -12.35 6.15
CA SER A 9 3.70 -12.60 7.53
C SER A 9 4.83 -12.38 8.55
N GLN A 10 6.03 -12.89 8.24
CA GLN A 10 7.19 -12.72 9.14
C GLN A 10 7.59 -11.25 9.24
N MET A 11 7.62 -10.52 8.13
CA MET A 11 7.86 -9.07 8.11
C MET A 11 6.81 -8.30 8.92
N ALA A 12 5.53 -8.59 8.74
CA ALA A 12 4.45 -7.95 9.49
C ALA A 12 4.56 -8.20 11.00
N ARG A 13 5.15 -9.31 11.44
CA ARG A 13 5.35 -9.63 12.86
C ARG A 13 6.60 -9.00 13.46
N SER A 14 7.67 -8.83 12.66
CA SER A 14 8.97 -8.37 13.16
C SER A 14 9.22 -6.87 12.99
N MET A 15 8.60 -6.24 11.99
CA MET A 15 8.78 -4.82 11.69
C MET A 15 7.94 -3.95 12.62
N SER A 16 8.47 -2.76 12.92
CA SER A 16 7.65 -1.70 13.50
C SER A 16 6.53 -1.30 12.53
N ARG A 17 5.46 -0.71 13.06
CA ARG A 17 4.32 -0.21 12.29
C ARG A 17 4.75 0.73 11.17
N GLU A 18 5.63 1.67 11.48
CA GLU A 18 6.16 2.62 10.50
C GLU A 18 6.99 1.94 9.41
N THR A 19 7.90 1.03 9.78
CA THR A 19 8.73 0.31 8.82
C THR A 19 7.87 -0.56 7.91
N PHE A 20 6.84 -1.21 8.46
CA PHE A 20 5.90 -2.01 7.68
C PHE A 20 5.08 -1.14 6.72
N LEU A 21 4.55 0.00 7.18
CA LEU A 21 3.83 0.94 6.32
C LEU A 21 4.71 1.46 5.18
N LYS A 22 5.96 1.84 5.47
CA LYS A 22 6.93 2.27 4.44
C LYS A 22 7.17 1.16 3.41
N TYR A 23 7.32 -0.08 3.86
CA TYR A 23 7.44 -1.22 2.95
C TYR A 23 6.22 -1.35 2.03
N VAL A 24 5.00 -1.22 2.59
CA VAL A 24 3.76 -1.29 1.82
C VAL A 24 3.67 -0.14 0.83
N ALA A 25 3.97 1.09 1.26
CA ALA A 25 4.00 2.26 0.40
C ALA A 25 4.97 2.11 -0.78
N THR A 26 6.19 1.60 -0.53
CA THR A 26 7.15 1.29 -1.61
C THR A 26 6.64 0.20 -2.55
N THR A 27 5.92 -0.80 -2.03
CA THR A 27 5.32 -1.85 -2.88
C THR A 27 4.24 -1.26 -3.79
N ILE A 28 3.40 -0.37 -3.23
CA ILE A 28 2.36 0.33 -3.97
C ILE A 28 2.97 1.26 -5.03
N GLU A 29 3.98 2.05 -4.67
CA GLU A 29 4.71 2.92 -5.60
C GLU A 29 5.23 2.14 -6.80
N ARG A 30 5.91 1.00 -6.56
CA ARG A 30 6.44 0.16 -7.63
C ARG A 30 5.34 -0.35 -8.55
N GLN A 31 4.18 -0.75 -7.99
CA GLN A 31 3.05 -1.19 -8.79
C GLN A 31 2.43 -0.04 -9.61
N LEU A 32 2.32 1.17 -9.04
CA LEU A 32 1.85 2.35 -9.77
C LEU A 32 2.81 2.73 -10.90
N GLN A 33 4.12 2.60 -10.66
CA GLN A 33 5.17 2.88 -11.64
C GLN A 33 5.20 1.88 -12.80
N GLU A 34 4.60 0.70 -12.65
CA GLU A 34 4.34 -0.21 -13.78
C GLU A 34 3.30 0.35 -14.76
N TRP A 35 2.36 1.19 -14.29
CA TRP A 35 1.35 1.86 -15.12
C TRP A 35 1.88 3.20 -15.66
N ASN A 36 2.53 3.99 -14.79
CA ASN A 36 3.17 5.24 -15.17
C ASN A 36 4.36 5.54 -14.24
N ALA A 37 5.56 5.63 -14.82
CA ALA A 37 6.80 5.84 -14.08
C ALA A 37 6.87 7.17 -13.29
N SER A 38 5.96 8.12 -13.54
CA SER A 38 5.90 9.39 -12.80
C SER A 38 5.30 9.28 -11.40
N TYR A 39 4.63 8.17 -11.07
CA TYR A 39 4.03 8.00 -9.76
C TYR A 39 5.08 8.01 -8.65
N ALA A 40 4.79 8.75 -7.59
CA ALA A 40 5.58 8.78 -6.36
C ALA A 40 4.67 8.61 -5.14
N VAL A 41 5.15 7.88 -4.13
CA VAL A 41 4.44 7.67 -2.87
C VAL A 41 5.26 8.16 -1.69
N VAL A 42 4.68 9.06 -0.89
CA VAL A 42 5.32 9.65 0.28
C VAL A 42 4.56 9.25 1.54
N VAL A 43 5.29 8.80 2.56
CA VAL A 43 4.73 8.51 3.90
C VAL A 43 5.20 9.57 4.88
N LEU A 44 4.24 10.22 5.53
CA LEU A 44 4.49 11.22 6.57
C LEU A 44 3.88 10.76 7.89
N LYS A 45 4.59 11.02 9.00
CA LYS A 45 4.05 10.79 10.35
C LYS A 45 3.75 12.12 11.01
N LEU A 46 2.45 12.37 11.24
CA LEU A 46 1.92 13.46 12.07
C LEU A 46 1.29 12.83 13.32
N THR A 47 0.06 13.23 13.68
CA THR A 47 -0.75 12.49 14.67
C THR A 47 -1.02 11.07 14.16
N ASP A 48 -1.50 10.96 12.92
CA ASP A 48 -1.70 9.71 12.18
C ASP A 48 -0.64 9.54 11.09
N TYR A 49 -0.64 8.40 10.42
CA TYR A 49 0.20 8.21 9.25
C TYR A 49 -0.54 8.73 8.02
N HIS A 50 0.13 9.56 7.22
CA HIS A 50 -0.39 10.04 5.94
C HIS A 50 0.38 9.37 4.82
N VAL A 51 -0.33 8.90 3.80
CA VAL A 51 0.23 8.40 2.55
C VAL A 51 -0.28 9.29 1.44
N TRP A 52 0.67 9.92 0.74
CA TRP A 52 0.40 10.77 -0.41
C TRP A 52 0.86 10.03 -1.66
N VAL A 53 -0.02 9.95 -2.66
CA VAL A 53 0.28 9.37 -3.96
C VAL A 53 0.16 10.48 -4.99
N ASN A 54 1.27 10.80 -5.65
CA ASN A 54 1.34 11.86 -6.65
C ASN A 54 1.58 11.25 -8.03
N GLY A 55 0.62 11.42 -8.93
CA GLY A 55 0.75 11.12 -10.36
C GLY A 55 1.02 12.40 -11.17
N THR A 56 1.09 12.28 -12.49
CA THR A 56 1.32 13.46 -13.36
C THR A 56 0.18 14.48 -13.29
N GLU A 57 -1.06 14.01 -13.18
CA GLU A 57 -2.27 14.85 -13.21
C GLU A 57 -3.20 14.62 -12.01
N GLU A 58 -2.89 13.63 -11.17
CA GLU A 58 -3.75 13.15 -10.09
C GLU A 58 -2.98 13.14 -8.77
N TYR A 59 -3.68 13.51 -7.70
CA TYR A 59 -3.13 13.50 -6.35
C TYR A 59 -4.13 12.83 -5.42
N TYR A 60 -3.64 11.85 -4.65
CA TYR A 60 -4.41 11.12 -3.68
C TYR A 60 -3.77 11.23 -2.30
N GLU A 61 -4.62 11.39 -1.29
CA GLU A 61 -4.19 11.45 0.09
C GLU A 61 -5.06 10.53 0.94
N LEU A 62 -4.41 9.77 1.82
CA LEU A 62 -5.10 8.98 2.83
C LEU A 62 -4.37 9.07 4.17
N SER A 63 -5.15 9.05 5.24
CA SER A 63 -4.67 8.93 6.61
C SER A 63 -4.99 7.53 7.14
N VAL A 64 -4.04 6.90 7.81
CA VAL A 64 -4.22 5.64 8.54
C VAL A 64 -3.96 5.90 10.01
N ALA A 65 -4.98 5.67 10.84
CA ALA A 65 -4.84 5.82 12.28
C ALA A 65 -3.81 4.83 12.84
N VAL A 66 -3.12 5.19 13.93
CA VAL A 66 -2.09 4.31 14.52
C VAL A 66 -2.66 2.93 14.92
N ASP A 67 -3.82 2.93 15.55
CA ASP A 67 -4.49 1.71 16.02
C ASP A 67 -5.02 0.88 14.84
N GLU A 68 -5.52 1.54 13.80
CA GLU A 68 -5.95 0.89 12.56
C GLU A 68 -4.77 0.22 11.85
N LEU A 69 -3.65 0.92 11.72
CA LEU A 69 -2.42 0.37 11.15
C LEU A 69 -1.97 -0.90 11.89
N GLU A 70 -2.03 -0.86 13.22
CA GLU A 70 -1.68 -2.01 14.05
C GLU A 70 -2.63 -3.20 13.84
N GLN A 71 -3.94 -2.95 13.76
CA GLN A 71 -4.93 -3.98 13.46
C GLN A 71 -4.72 -4.58 12.07
N LEU A 72 -4.53 -3.73 11.05
CA LEU A 72 -4.29 -4.16 9.67
C LEU A 72 -3.01 -5.00 9.57
N GLN A 73 -1.90 -4.55 10.16
CA GLN A 73 -0.63 -5.27 10.16
C GLN A 73 -0.74 -6.67 10.79
N LYS A 74 -1.54 -6.83 11.85
CA LYS A 74 -1.72 -8.12 12.54
C LYS A 74 -2.74 -9.04 11.86
N SER A 75 -3.71 -8.48 11.14
CA SER A 75 -4.86 -9.24 10.62
C SER A 75 -4.50 -10.19 9.47
N SER A 76 -3.67 -9.75 8.52
CA SER A 76 -3.30 -10.51 7.33
C SER A 76 -2.07 -9.88 6.67
N PRO A 77 -1.20 -10.66 5.99
CA PRO A 77 0.03 -10.14 5.40
C PRO A 77 -0.16 -9.02 4.37
N TYR A 78 -1.36 -8.91 3.79
CA TYR A 78 -1.72 -7.92 2.76
C TYR A 78 -2.94 -7.09 3.14
N ALA A 79 -3.37 -7.09 4.41
CA ALA A 79 -4.54 -6.32 4.83
C ALA A 79 -4.32 -4.81 4.66
N LEU A 80 -3.13 -4.31 5.01
CA LEU A 80 -2.77 -2.91 4.83
C LEU A 80 -2.71 -2.52 3.35
N ASP A 81 -2.11 -3.37 2.50
CA ASP A 81 -2.05 -3.19 1.05
C ASP A 81 -3.47 -3.06 0.47
N ARG A 82 -4.37 -3.99 0.82
CA ARG A 82 -5.78 -3.96 0.38
C ARG A 82 -6.50 -2.70 0.85
N HIS A 83 -6.28 -2.31 2.08
CA HIS A 83 -6.91 -1.13 2.66
C HIS A 83 -6.51 0.12 1.87
N ILE A 84 -5.22 0.31 1.63
CA ILE A 84 -4.72 1.46 0.86
C ILE A 84 -5.25 1.45 -0.58
N TRP A 85 -5.18 0.31 -1.28
CA TRP A 85 -5.68 0.24 -2.65
C TRP A 85 -7.17 0.54 -2.77
N ARG A 86 -7.99 0.08 -1.82
CA ARG A 86 -9.43 0.40 -1.79
C ARG A 86 -9.66 1.89 -1.55
N LEU A 87 -8.89 2.53 -0.67
CA LEU A 87 -9.00 3.97 -0.45
C LEU A 87 -8.61 4.75 -1.72
N LEU A 88 -7.52 4.38 -2.39
CA LEU A 88 -7.12 5.01 -3.65
C LEU A 88 -8.18 4.83 -4.74
N GLN A 89 -8.70 3.61 -4.89
CA GLN A 89 -9.78 3.32 -5.84
C GLN A 89 -11.05 4.12 -5.54
N ASN A 90 -11.41 4.27 -4.27
CA ASN A 90 -12.56 5.09 -3.85
C ASN A 90 -12.36 6.59 -4.12
N GLN A 91 -11.11 7.05 -4.23
CA GLN A 91 -10.78 8.42 -4.63
C GLN A 91 -10.71 8.61 -6.15
N GLY A 92 -10.90 7.56 -6.95
CA GLY A 92 -10.93 7.62 -8.41
C GLY A 92 -9.73 7.00 -9.11
N LEU A 93 -8.74 6.47 -8.38
CA LEU A 93 -7.60 5.80 -9.01
C LEU A 93 -8.07 4.57 -9.81
N SER A 94 -7.78 4.57 -11.11
CA SER A 94 -8.07 3.45 -11.99
C SER A 94 -7.07 2.31 -11.74
N ILE A 95 -7.59 1.14 -11.36
CA ILE A 95 -6.77 -0.06 -11.15
C ILE A 95 -6.61 -0.80 -12.48
N GLU A 96 -5.42 -0.74 -13.05
CA GLU A 96 -5.08 -1.45 -14.30
C GLU A 96 -4.73 -2.92 -14.02
N LYS A 97 -5.49 -3.84 -14.62
CA LYS A 97 -5.26 -5.29 -14.53
C LYS A 97 -4.38 -5.77 -15.67
N GLY A 98 -3.72 -6.93 -15.51
CA GLY A 98 -2.84 -7.51 -16.52
C GLY A 98 -1.37 -7.06 -16.46
N TYR A 99 -1.01 -6.17 -15.52
CA TYR A 99 0.37 -5.81 -15.20
C TYR A 99 0.81 -6.52 -13.92
N GLY A 100 1.53 -7.64 -14.08
CA GLY A 100 2.04 -8.45 -12.96
C GLY A 100 0.97 -9.22 -12.17
N ASP A 101 1.40 -9.99 -11.17
CA ASP A 101 0.50 -10.81 -10.34
C ASP A 101 0.04 -10.10 -9.05
N TYR A 102 0.67 -8.97 -8.67
CA TYR A 102 0.51 -8.39 -7.33
C TYR A 102 -0.85 -7.76 -7.12
N ILE A 103 -1.23 -6.81 -7.98
CA ILE A 103 -2.51 -6.11 -7.82
C ILE A 103 -3.69 -7.07 -7.95
N GLU A 104 -3.58 -8.06 -8.84
CA GLU A 104 -4.59 -9.10 -9.04
C GLU A 104 -4.73 -10.01 -7.83
N PHE A 105 -3.65 -10.29 -7.10
CA PHE A 105 -3.69 -11.09 -5.87
C PHE A 105 -4.21 -10.29 -4.68
N VAL A 106 -3.78 -9.04 -4.54
CA VAL A 106 -4.17 -8.19 -3.42
C VAL A 106 -5.64 -7.81 -3.50
N MET A 107 -6.17 -7.52 -4.69
CA MET A 107 -7.53 -7.02 -4.90
C MET A 107 -8.59 -8.11 -5.15
N GLN A 108 -8.29 -9.38 -4.83
CA GLN A 108 -9.30 -10.46 -4.82
C GLN A 108 -10.31 -10.33 -3.68
#